data_AF-F8FN75-F1
#
_entry.id   AF-F8FN75-F1
#
_cell.length_a   1.000
_cell.length_b   1.000
_cell.length_c   1.000
_cell.angle_alpha   90.00
_cell.angle_beta   90.00
_cell.angle_gamma   90.00
#
_symmetry.space_group_name_H-M   'P 1'
#
loop_
_entity.id
_entity.type
_entity.pdbx_description
1 polymer ?
#
loop_
_entity_poly.entity_id
_entity_poly.type
_entity_poly.pdbx_seq_one_letter_code
_entity_poly.pdbx_strand_id
1 'polypeptide(L)'
;MIPEKVITLIGLVGGYFVFMACMDRFDQIRELVARRSEVNWMLGAVVVVAVIGVVWLLFKKPARRKEAPQDQPLNAAATSEMRQPEQDTAPAGVQEHKEVSVTCSCGAPMVVRKSREGRSFYGCSTFPGCRHTKSIS
;
A
#
# COMPACT_ATOMS: atom_id res chain seq x y z
N MET A 1 0.69 1.38 -37.40
CA MET A 1 0.11 0.47 -36.39
C MET A 1 1.15 -0.60 -36.14
N ILE A 2 1.98 -0.46 -35.10
CA ILE A 2 3.03 -1.45 -34.80
C ILE A 2 2.33 -2.64 -34.16
N PRO A 3 2.50 -3.88 -34.68
CA PRO A 3 1.77 -5.03 -34.16
C PRO A 3 2.17 -5.29 -32.71
N GLU A 4 1.19 -5.59 -31.83
CA GLU A 4 1.41 -5.76 -30.38
C GLU A 4 2.51 -6.79 -30.06
N LYS A 5 2.70 -7.78 -30.93
CA LYS A 5 3.76 -8.79 -30.83
C LYS A 5 5.17 -8.19 -30.89
N VAL A 6 5.37 -7.07 -31.59
CA VAL A 6 6.69 -6.40 -31.67
C VAL A 6 7.04 -5.70 -30.37
N ILE A 7 6.07 -5.13 -29.65
CA ILE A 7 6.32 -4.48 -28.35
C ILE A 7 6.71 -5.52 -27.29
N THR A 8 6.01 -6.66 -27.25
CA THR A 8 6.36 -7.77 -26.34
C THR A 8 7.74 -8.35 -26.65
N LEU A 9 8.08 -8.47 -27.94
CA LEU A 9 9.35 -9.04 -28.38
C LEU A 9 10.53 -8.10 -28.07
N ILE A 10 10.37 -6.78 -28.23
CA ILE A 10 11.36 -5.78 -27.80
C ILE A 10 11.56 -5.84 -26.28
N GLY A 11 10.48 -5.99 -25.50
CA GLY A 11 10.57 -6.15 -24.04
C GLY A 11 11.32 -7.42 -23.61
N LEU A 12 11.05 -8.55 -24.27
CA LEU A 12 11.74 -9.82 -24.02
C LEU A 12 13.23 -9.75 -24.38
N VAL A 13 13.56 -9.19 -25.55
CA VAL A 13 14.95 -9.06 -26.00
C VAL A 13 15.71 -8.05 -25.13
N GLY A 14 15.10 -6.93 -24.78
CA GLY A 14 15.70 -5.93 -23.89
C GLY A 14 15.90 -6.48 -22.47
N GLY A 15 14.91 -7.19 -21.92
CA GLY A 15 15.02 -7.84 -20.62
C GLY A 15 16.09 -8.93 -20.57
N TYR A 16 16.17 -9.76 -21.62
CA TYR A 16 17.23 -10.77 -21.76
C TYR A 16 18.62 -10.14 -21.83
N PHE A 17 18.78 -9.01 -22.53
CA PHE A 17 20.07 -8.32 -22.63
C PHE A 17 20.52 -7.69 -21.30
N VAL A 18 19.60 -7.07 -20.56
CA VAL A 18 19.86 -6.55 -19.21
C VAL A 18 20.19 -7.69 -18.24
N PHE A 19 19.47 -8.80 -18.35
CA PHE A 19 19.71 -10.00 -17.54
C PHE A 19 21.09 -10.62 -17.83
N MET A 20 21.45 -10.78 -19.11
CA MET A 20 22.76 -11.29 -19.51
C MET A 20 23.91 -10.35 -19.08
N ALA A 21 23.76 -9.03 -19.23
CA ALA A 21 24.75 -8.07 -18.74
C ALA A 21 24.90 -8.10 -17.21
N CYS A 22 23.83 -8.40 -16.48
CA CYS A 22 23.86 -8.57 -15.03
C CYS A 22 24.55 -9.89 -14.64
N MET A 23 24.30 -10.97 -15.38
CA MET A 23 24.96 -12.26 -15.16
C MET A 23 26.46 -12.20 -15.48
N ASP A 24 26.88 -11.45 -16.50
CA ASP A 24 28.30 -11.23 -16.82
C ASP A 24 29.05 -10.52 -15.68
N ARG A 25 28.37 -9.58 -15.00
CA ARG A 25 28.90 -8.92 -13.79
C ARG A 25 29.01 -9.88 -12.61
N PHE A 26 28.14 -10.87 -12.54
CA PHE A 26 28.13 -11.87 -11.47
C PHE A 26 29.26 -12.90 -11.62
N ASP A 27 29.61 -13.28 -12.86
CA ASP A 27 30.74 -14.19 -13.10
C ASP A 27 32.09 -13.55 -12.72
N GLN A 28 32.25 -12.23 -12.96
CA GLN A 28 33.41 -11.45 -12.47
C GLN A 28 33.57 -11.47 -10.94
N ILE A 29 32.47 -11.57 -10.19
CA ILE A 29 32.51 -11.64 -8.72
C ILE A 29 32.91 -13.04 -8.25
N ARG A 30 32.55 -14.08 -9.01
CA ARG A 30 32.87 -15.48 -8.70
C ARG A 30 34.38 -15.75 -8.70
N GLU A 31 35.11 -15.13 -9.61
CA GLU A 31 36.57 -15.33 -9.74
C GLU A 31 37.36 -14.69 -8.58
N LEU A 32 36.83 -13.61 -7.97
CA LEU A 32 37.41 -12.99 -6.78
C LEU A 32 37.12 -13.77 -5.47
N VAL A 33 36.00 -14.51 -5.41
CA VAL A 33 35.59 -15.28 -4.22
C VAL A 33 36.21 -16.69 -4.19
N ALA A 34 36.52 -17.27 -5.35
CA ALA A 34 37.05 -18.63 -5.48
C ALA A 34 38.45 -18.85 -4.88
N ARG A 35 39.21 -17.79 -4.56
CA ARG A 35 40.57 -17.92 -3.97
C ARG A 35 40.67 -17.77 -2.45
N ARG A 36 39.60 -17.47 -1.69
CA ARG A 36 39.79 -17.16 -0.25
C ARG A 36 38.93 -17.88 0.80
N SER A 37 37.80 -18.52 0.52
CA SER A 37 37.06 -19.11 1.65
C SER A 37 35.83 -19.92 1.24
N GLU A 38 35.91 -21.25 1.24
CA GLU A 38 34.70 -22.09 1.31
C GLU A 38 33.90 -21.84 2.61
N VAL A 39 34.57 -21.34 3.66
CA VAL A 39 33.95 -21.04 4.97
C VAL A 39 33.13 -19.74 5.02
N ASN A 40 33.44 -18.72 4.22
CA ASN A 40 32.76 -17.41 4.32
C ASN A 40 31.37 -17.41 3.67
N TRP A 41 31.16 -18.25 2.65
CA TRP A 41 29.87 -18.34 1.97
C TRP A 41 28.83 -19.11 2.82
N MET A 42 29.27 -20.19 3.48
CA MET A 42 28.44 -20.96 4.41
C MET A 42 28.12 -20.16 5.68
N LEU A 43 29.11 -19.48 6.28
CA LEU A 43 28.84 -18.59 7.42
C LEU A 43 27.90 -17.43 7.02
N GLY A 44 28.09 -16.85 5.84
CA GLY A 44 27.21 -15.79 5.33
C GLY A 44 25.75 -16.27 5.19
N ALA A 45 25.54 -17.45 4.61
CA ALA A 45 24.19 -18.02 4.47
C ALA A 45 23.54 -18.32 5.84
N VAL A 46 24.29 -18.89 6.79
CA VAL A 46 23.78 -19.20 8.14
C VAL A 46 23.38 -17.93 8.90
N VAL A 47 24.19 -16.87 8.82
CA VAL A 47 23.88 -15.58 9.46
C VAL A 47 22.64 -14.94 8.85
N VAL A 48 22.51 -14.96 7.52
CA VAL A 48 21.33 -14.39 6.83
C VAL A 48 20.05 -15.15 7.21
N VAL A 49 20.07 -16.49 7.20
CA VAL A 49 18.90 -17.30 7.58
C VAL A 49 18.53 -17.08 9.05
N ALA A 50 19.53 -17.00 9.95
CA ALA A 50 19.31 -16.70 11.36
C ALA A 50 18.70 -15.30 11.57
N VAL A 51 19.21 -14.26 10.92
CA VAL A 51 18.67 -12.89 11.02
C VAL A 51 17.24 -12.83 10.49
N ILE A 52 16.95 -13.45 9.33
CA ILE A 52 15.60 -13.51 8.76
C ILE A 52 14.64 -14.22 9.73
N GLY A 53 15.05 -15.34 10.33
CA GLY A 53 14.25 -16.07 11.31
C GLY A 53 13.95 -15.26 12.57
N VAL A 54 14.96 -14.58 13.12
CA VAL A 54 14.80 -13.70 14.30
C VAL A 54 13.87 -12.53 13.99
N VAL A 55 14.05 -11.87 12.84
CA VAL A 55 13.17 -10.78 12.41
C VAL A 55 11.74 -11.29 12.22
N TRP A 56 11.53 -12.45 11.61
CA TRP A 56 10.20 -13.04 11.46
C TRP A 56 9.54 -13.38 12.80
N LEU A 57 10.31 -13.90 13.78
CA LEU A 57 9.80 -14.17 15.13
C LEU A 57 9.37 -12.89 15.86
N LEU A 58 10.11 -11.78 15.70
CA LEU A 58 9.73 -10.49 16.26
C LEU A 58 8.50 -9.88 15.57
N PHE A 59 8.30 -10.16 14.27
CA PHE A 59 7.17 -9.67 13.50
C PHE A 59 5.94 -10.58 13.51
N LYS A 60 6.04 -11.80 14.05
CA LYS A 60 4.91 -12.70 14.28
C LYS A 60 4.02 -12.13 15.39
N LYS A 61 3.19 -11.15 15.03
CA LYS A 61 2.11 -10.62 15.88
C LYS A 61 1.31 -11.80 16.44
N PRO A 62 1.02 -11.82 17.76
CA PRO A 62 0.14 -12.83 18.33
C PRO A 62 -1.22 -12.73 17.62
N ALA A 63 -1.69 -13.84 17.08
CA ALA A 63 -3.00 -13.95 16.46
C ALA A 63 -4.06 -13.54 17.49
N ARG A 64 -4.79 -12.46 17.21
CA ARG A 64 -6.01 -12.12 17.96
C ARG A 64 -6.98 -13.30 17.86
N ARG A 65 -7.37 -13.82 19.02
CA ARG A 65 -8.51 -14.73 19.22
C ARG A 65 -9.70 -14.15 18.45
N LYS A 66 -10.25 -14.90 17.49
CA LYS A 66 -11.49 -14.52 16.79
C LYS A 66 -12.64 -14.76 17.78
N GLU A 67 -13.34 -13.72 18.24
CA GLU A 67 -14.71 -13.91 18.75
C GLU A 67 -15.55 -14.59 17.65
N ALA A 68 -16.26 -15.65 18.03
CA ALA A 68 -17.22 -16.31 17.17
C ALA A 68 -18.47 -15.40 17.00
N PRO A 69 -18.98 -15.20 15.78
CA PRO A 69 -20.30 -14.59 15.58
C PRO A 69 -21.36 -15.59 16.01
N GLN A 70 -22.15 -15.27 17.03
CA GLN A 70 -23.35 -16.03 17.41
C GLN A 70 -24.57 -15.34 16.79
N ASP A 71 -25.05 -16.01 15.76
CA ASP A 71 -26.32 -15.94 15.07
C ASP A 71 -27.52 -15.58 15.96
N GLN A 72 -28.28 -14.64 15.42
CA GLN A 72 -29.34 -13.87 16.04
C GLN A 72 -30.67 -14.62 16.03
N PRO A 73 -31.42 -14.67 17.14
CA PRO A 73 -32.79 -15.17 17.11
C PRO A 73 -33.72 -14.13 16.49
N LEU A 74 -34.24 -14.52 15.33
CA LEU A 74 -35.48 -14.15 14.66
C LEU A 74 -36.43 -13.19 15.42
N ASN A 75 -36.13 -11.89 15.38
CA ASN A 75 -37.03 -10.80 15.78
C ASN A 75 -38.07 -10.54 14.68
N ALA A 76 -39.01 -11.46 14.58
CA ALA A 76 -40.22 -11.36 13.77
C ALA A 76 -41.46 -11.33 14.68
N ALA A 77 -41.58 -10.32 15.55
CA ALA A 77 -42.86 -9.93 16.16
C ALA A 77 -42.76 -8.58 16.90
N ALA A 78 -43.58 -7.63 16.46
CA ALA A 78 -44.16 -6.53 17.24
C ALA A 78 -43.22 -5.54 17.96
N THR A 79 -43.10 -4.33 17.42
CA THR A 79 -43.56 -3.09 18.09
C THR A 79 -43.47 -1.90 17.14
N SER A 80 -44.60 -1.21 16.98
CA SER A 80 -44.72 0.11 16.40
C SER A 80 -44.14 1.13 17.37
N GLU A 81 -42.93 1.62 17.12
CA GLU A 81 -42.40 2.76 17.85
C GLU A 81 -41.54 3.65 16.94
N MET A 82 -41.92 4.92 16.92
CA MET A 82 -41.35 5.99 16.12
C MET A 82 -40.15 6.59 16.86
N ARG A 83 -38.92 6.37 16.35
CA ARG A 83 -37.75 7.20 16.67
C ARG A 83 -36.64 6.95 15.65
N GLN A 84 -36.34 7.94 14.81
CA GLN A 84 -35.03 8.03 14.15
C GLN A 84 -34.03 8.66 15.15
N PRO A 85 -32.71 8.64 14.94
CA PRO A 85 -31.86 7.89 14.00
C PRO A 85 -30.64 7.23 14.70
N GLU A 86 -30.13 6.07 14.26
CA GLU A 86 -28.81 5.60 14.74
C GLU A 86 -27.99 5.01 13.59
N GLN A 87 -26.96 5.77 13.20
CA GLN A 87 -25.95 5.42 12.23
C GLN A 87 -24.79 4.74 12.96
N ASP A 88 -24.89 3.42 13.16
CA ASP A 88 -23.76 2.62 13.61
C ASP A 88 -23.24 1.76 12.46
N THR A 89 -22.34 2.33 11.67
CA THR A 89 -21.39 1.53 10.90
C THR A 89 -20.06 2.23 10.90
N ALA A 90 -19.18 1.81 11.81
CA ALA A 90 -17.77 2.11 11.75
C ALA A 90 -17.10 1.28 10.64
N PRO A 91 -16.44 1.94 9.69
CA PRO A 91 -15.14 1.46 9.25
C PRO A 91 -14.06 2.53 9.48
N ALA A 92 -12.83 2.04 9.64
CA ALA A 92 -11.64 2.84 9.88
C ALA A 92 -11.50 4.01 8.89
N GLY A 93 -11.36 5.23 9.43
CA GLY A 93 -10.78 6.38 8.73
C GLY A 93 -11.65 7.06 7.67
N VAL A 94 -12.91 7.37 7.97
CA VAL A 94 -13.71 8.27 7.12
C VAL A 94 -13.42 9.72 7.53
N GLN A 95 -12.73 10.47 6.66
CA GLN A 95 -12.50 11.91 6.84
C GLN A 95 -13.82 12.65 6.59
N GLU A 96 -14.25 13.47 7.54
CA GLU A 96 -15.43 14.32 7.42
C GLU A 96 -15.22 15.35 6.30
N HIS A 97 -15.81 15.08 5.12
CA HIS A 97 -15.82 15.99 3.99
C HIS A 97 -16.82 17.12 4.24
N LYS A 98 -16.42 18.11 5.04
CA LYS A 98 -17.14 19.38 5.08
C LYS A 98 -16.90 20.11 3.76
N GLU A 99 -17.89 20.05 2.88
CA GLU A 99 -17.92 20.89 1.67
C GLU A 99 -17.92 22.35 2.09
N VAL A 100 -16.93 23.10 1.61
CA VAL A 100 -16.82 24.52 1.89
C VAL A 100 -17.22 25.28 0.63
N SER A 101 -17.91 26.40 0.80
CA SER A 101 -18.39 27.28 -0.29
C SER A 101 -17.28 27.90 -1.16
N VAL A 102 -16.03 27.50 -0.97
CA VAL A 102 -14.89 27.92 -1.78
C VAL A 102 -14.82 27.05 -3.02
N THR A 103 -14.98 27.68 -4.18
CA THR A 103 -14.82 27.03 -5.47
C THR A 103 -13.34 27.03 -5.89
N CYS A 104 -12.87 25.91 -6.42
CA CYS A 104 -11.54 25.77 -6.99
C CYS A 104 -11.46 26.47 -8.35
N SER A 105 -10.27 26.81 -8.84
CA SER A 105 -10.09 27.38 -10.19
C SER A 105 -10.56 26.47 -11.33
N CYS A 106 -10.76 25.18 -11.06
CA CYS A 106 -11.36 24.22 -12.00
C CYS A 106 -12.90 24.16 -11.96
N GLY A 107 -13.55 24.98 -11.12
CA GLY A 107 -15.01 24.98 -10.94
C GLY A 107 -15.53 23.89 -9.99
N ALA A 108 -14.68 23.00 -9.50
CA ALA A 108 -15.06 21.98 -8.53
C ALA A 108 -15.08 22.52 -7.09
N PRO A 109 -15.91 21.96 -6.20
CA PRO A 109 -15.93 22.35 -4.80
C PRO A 109 -14.62 21.97 -4.09
N MET A 110 -14.18 22.79 -3.15
CA MET A 110 -13.02 22.50 -2.31
C MET A 110 -13.43 21.79 -1.02
N VAL A 111 -12.60 20.85 -0.59
CA VAL A 111 -12.82 20.04 0.62
C VAL A 111 -11.65 20.19 1.58
N VAL A 112 -11.94 20.15 2.88
CA VAL A 112 -10.89 20.17 3.91
C VAL A 112 -10.19 18.81 3.95
N ARG A 113 -8.86 18.81 3.78
CA ARG A 113 -8.00 17.64 3.91
C ARG A 113 -6.98 17.91 5.01
N LYS A 114 -6.55 16.86 5.70
CA LYS A 114 -5.46 16.92 6.69
C LYS A 114 -4.17 16.43 6.04
N SER A 115 -3.11 17.22 6.18
CA SER A 115 -1.75 16.81 5.75
C SER A 115 -1.14 15.82 6.74
N ARG A 116 -0.04 15.16 6.35
CA ARG A 116 0.75 14.30 7.25
C ARG A 116 1.27 15.06 8.48
N GLU A 117 1.49 16.36 8.35
CA GLU A 117 1.91 17.27 9.41
C GLU A 117 0.75 17.74 10.31
N GLY A 118 -0.48 17.25 10.06
CA GLY A 118 -1.66 17.60 10.85
C GLY A 118 -2.31 18.94 10.48
N ARG A 119 -1.70 19.74 9.60
CA ARG A 119 -2.29 20.99 9.10
C ARG A 119 -3.48 20.70 8.20
N SER A 120 -4.59 21.40 8.42
CA SER A 120 -5.78 21.38 7.56
C SER A 120 -5.58 22.31 6.35
N PHE A 121 -5.97 21.86 5.17
CA PHE A 121 -5.92 22.67 3.95
C PHE A 121 -7.13 22.38 3.07
N TYR A 122 -7.51 23.34 2.23
CA TYR A 122 -8.50 23.14 1.19
C TYR A 122 -7.84 22.45 0.00
N GLY A 123 -8.26 21.23 -0.30
CA GLY A 123 -7.91 20.50 -1.52
C GLY A 123 -9.06 20.49 -2.51
N CYS A 124 -8.75 20.47 -3.81
CA CYS A 124 -9.76 20.24 -4.83
C CYS A 124 -10.37 18.82 -4.70
N SER A 125 -11.68 18.69 -4.88
CA SER A 125 -12.37 17.39 -4.89
C SER A 125 -11.97 16.50 -6.07
N THR A 126 -11.53 17.08 -7.19
CA THR A 126 -11.18 16.39 -8.45
C THR A 126 -9.72 15.95 -8.55
N PHE A 127 -8.97 15.85 -7.44
CA PHE A 127 -7.63 15.27 -7.46
C PHE A 127 -7.69 13.79 -7.96
N PRO A 128 -6.84 13.32 -8.90
CA PRO A 128 -5.57 13.89 -9.39
C PRO A 128 -5.66 14.88 -10.57
N GLY A 129 -6.86 15.10 -11.13
CA GLY A 129 -7.08 16.00 -12.27
C GLY A 129 -6.88 17.48 -11.95
N CYS A 130 -6.99 17.87 -10.68
CA CYS A 130 -6.66 19.22 -10.21
C CYS A 130 -5.85 19.15 -8.90
N ARG A 131 -4.64 19.71 -8.90
CA ARG A 131 -3.71 19.75 -7.75
C ARG A 131 -3.75 21.06 -6.95
N HIS A 132 -4.75 21.90 -7.21
CA HIS A 132 -4.88 23.18 -6.53
C HIS A 132 -5.19 22.99 -5.05
N THR A 133 -4.45 23.70 -4.19
CA THR A 133 -4.61 23.69 -2.74
C THR A 133 -4.61 25.12 -2.22
N LYS A 134 -5.46 25.41 -1.23
CA LYS A 134 -5.45 26.68 -0.49
C LYS A 134 -5.24 26.40 0.99
N SER A 135 -4.46 27.23 1.66
CA SER A 135 -4.28 27.16 3.11
C SER A 135 -5.54 27.63 3.84
N ILE A 136 -5.86 26.96 4.94
CA ILE A 136 -6.84 27.43 5.93
C ILE A 136 -6.02 28.19 6.96
N SER A 137 -6.12 29.53 6.95
CA SER A 137 -5.54 30.41 7.98
C SER A 137 -6.45 30.53 9.18
#